data_AF-A0A2W6BZT9-F1
#
_entry.id   AF-A0A2W6BZT9-F1
#
_cell.length_a   1.000
_cell.length_b   1.000
_cell.length_c   1.000
_cell.angle_alpha   90.00
_cell.angle_beta   90.00
_cell.angle_gamma   90.00
#
_symmetry.space_group_name_H-M   'P 1'
#
loop_
_entity.id
_entity.type
_entity.pdbx_description
1 polymer ?
#
loop_
_entity_poly.entity_id
_entity_poly.type
_entity_poly.pdbx_seq_one_letter_code
_entity_poly.pdbx_strand_id
1 'polypeptide(L)'
;MGATSAAGGCRWSVSPGGSTRHCAFSDRPRRVARRCTWGHAVQVLIDASVGADVLVVGSRGHGGFVGLLLGSVSAYCAEHGQCPVVVVPATLPTAE
;
A
#
# COMPACT_ATOMS: atom_id res chain seq x y z
N MET A 1 -2.34 10.01 -24.91
CA MET A 1 -3.27 8.86 -24.92
C MET A 1 -3.20 8.23 -23.53
N GLY A 2 -4.02 8.55 -22.54
CA GLY A 2 -5.44 8.87 -22.54
C GLY A 2 -6.15 7.78 -21.72
N ALA A 3 -5.85 7.68 -20.41
CA ALA A 3 -6.47 6.69 -19.54
C ALA A 3 -7.83 7.22 -19.06
N THR A 4 -8.87 6.59 -19.58
CA THR A 4 -10.28 6.89 -19.31
C THR A 4 -10.69 6.40 -17.91
N SER A 5 -11.36 7.30 -17.19
CA SER A 5 -12.26 7.18 -16.04
C SER A 5 -12.53 5.81 -15.39
N ALA A 6 -12.48 5.78 -14.05
CA ALA A 6 -13.34 4.93 -13.24
C ALA A 6 -14.05 5.79 -12.18
N ALA A 7 -15.39 5.71 -12.19
CA ALA A 7 -16.29 6.37 -11.27
C ALA A 7 -15.92 6.10 -9.80
N GLY A 8 -15.98 7.12 -8.95
CA GLY A 8 -15.82 7.01 -7.49
C GLY A 8 -14.43 6.59 -6.99
N GLY A 9 -13.44 6.46 -7.86
CA GLY A 9 -12.12 5.93 -7.52
C GLY A 9 -11.08 7.02 -7.29
N CYS A 10 -10.27 6.83 -6.25
CA CYS A 10 -9.03 7.56 -6.02
C CYS A 10 -8.25 7.70 -7.33
N ARG A 11 -8.04 8.92 -7.80
CA ARG A 11 -7.20 9.18 -8.97
C ARG A 11 -5.74 9.14 -8.52
N TRP A 12 -5.04 8.07 -8.88
CA TRP A 12 -3.60 7.97 -8.74
C TRP A 12 -2.98 8.54 -10.01
N SER A 13 -2.41 9.75 -9.93
CA SER A 13 -1.63 10.33 -11.03
C SER A 13 -0.14 10.31 -10.69
N VAL A 14 0.67 9.84 -11.63
CA VAL A 14 2.12 9.96 -11.61
C VAL A 14 2.49 11.06 -12.61
N SER A 15 3.10 12.15 -12.14
CA SER A 15 3.60 13.19 -13.06
C SER A 15 4.82 12.66 -13.81
N PRO A 16 4.93 12.90 -15.14
CA PRO A 16 6.18 12.62 -15.85
C PRO A 16 7.27 13.56 -15.31
N GLY A 17 8.29 13.01 -14.65
CA GLY A 17 9.45 13.77 -14.15
C GLY A 17 9.36 14.29 -12.71
N GLY A 18 8.32 13.97 -11.94
CA GLY A 18 8.19 14.37 -10.53
C GLY A 18 8.37 13.20 -9.57
N SER A 19 9.29 13.32 -8.61
CA SER A 19 9.62 12.30 -7.59
C SER A 19 8.57 12.16 -6.47
N THR A 20 7.60 13.08 -6.39
CA THR A 20 6.54 13.02 -5.37
C THR A 20 5.19 12.64 -5.99
N ARG A 21 4.68 11.46 -5.63
CA ARG A 21 3.29 11.06 -5.91
C ARG A 21 2.39 11.49 -4.76
N HIS A 22 1.73 12.64 -4.91
CA HIS A 22 0.67 13.03 -3.98
C HIS A 22 -0.61 12.26 -4.29
N CYS A 23 -1.05 11.46 -3.33
CA CYS A 23 -2.42 10.94 -3.32
C CYS A 23 -3.28 11.99 -2.64
N ALA A 24 -3.78 12.95 -3.40
CA ALA A 24 -4.83 13.82 -2.92
C ALA A 24 -6.13 13.01 -2.92
N PHE A 25 -6.39 12.27 -1.85
CA PHE A 25 -7.74 11.75 -1.60
C PHE A 25 -8.61 13.00 -1.35
N SER A 26 -9.32 13.44 -2.39
CA SER A 26 -10.10 14.70 -2.37
C SER A 26 -11.24 14.67 -1.34
N ASP A 27 -11.53 13.50 -0.78
CA ASP A 27 -12.52 13.28 0.27
C ASP A 27 -11.79 12.74 1.51
N ARG A 28 -11.94 13.33 2.70
CA ARG A 28 -11.35 12.70 3.89
C ARG A 28 -12.01 11.33 4.07
N PRO A 29 -11.27 10.25 4.38
CA PRO A 29 -11.89 8.96 4.61
C PRO A 29 -12.95 9.11 5.70
N ARG A 30 -14.23 8.95 5.33
CA ARG A 30 -15.37 9.18 6.23
C ARG A 30 -15.33 8.26 7.46
N ARG A 31 -14.63 7.12 7.38
CA ARG A 31 -14.42 6.17 8.46
C ARG A 31 -13.00 5.63 8.43
N VAL A 32 -12.28 5.82 9.53
CA VAL A 32 -10.98 5.20 9.78
C VAL A 32 -11.11 4.41 11.06
N ALA A 33 -10.81 3.11 11.00
CA ALA A 33 -10.77 2.23 12.17
C ALA A 33 -9.36 1.67 12.31
N ARG A 34 -8.90 1.55 13.56
CA ARG A 34 -7.64 0.90 13.91
C ARG A 34 -7.96 -0.40 14.63
N ARG A 35 -7.31 -1.48 14.23
CA ARG A 35 -7.45 -2.78 14.86
C ARG A 35 -6.08 -3.31 15.23
N CYS A 36 -5.91 -3.70 16.49
CA CYS A 36 -4.74 -4.43 16.97
C CYS A 36 -5.18 -5.86 17.24
N THR A 37 -4.53 -6.82 16.58
CA THR A 37 -4.85 -8.23 16.69
C THR A 37 -3.59 -9.02 17.00
N TRP A 38 -3.77 -10.15 17.67
CA TRP A 38 -2.71 -11.12 17.89
C TRP A 38 -2.67 -12.15 16.77
N GLY A 39 -1.48 -12.66 16.47
CA GLY A 39 -1.26 -13.71 15.47
C GLY A 39 -0.05 -13.46 14.59
N HIS A 40 0.19 -14.39 13.67
CA HIS A 40 1.23 -14.23 12.65
C HIS A 40 0.81 -13.16 11.65
N ALA A 41 1.62 -12.10 11.50
CA ALA A 41 1.24 -10.90 10.75
C ALA A 41 0.76 -11.21 9.32
N VAL A 42 1.44 -12.13 8.64
CA VAL A 42 1.07 -12.56 7.28
C VAL A 42 -0.32 -13.16 7.23
N GLN A 43 -0.64 -14.07 8.15
CA GLN A 43 -1.93 -14.77 8.17
C GLN A 43 -3.06 -13.77 8.40
N VAL A 44 -2.88 -12.90 9.40
CA VAL A 44 -3.85 -11.85 9.73
C VAL A 44 -4.11 -10.91 8.57
N LEU A 45 -3.07 -10.53 7.83
CA LEU A 45 -3.21 -9.61 6.68
C LEU A 45 -3.84 -10.30 5.47
N ILE A 46 -3.55 -11.59 5.22
CA ILE A 46 -4.23 -12.37 4.18
C ILE A 46 -5.71 -12.52 4.50
N ASP A 47 -6.05 -12.89 5.73
CA ASP A 47 -7.44 -13.02 6.15
C ASP A 47 -8.18 -11.67 6.06
N ALA A 48 -7.53 -10.58 6.46
CA ALA A 48 -8.07 -9.23 6.33
C ALA A 48 -8.19 -8.75 4.88
N SER A 49 -7.46 -9.35 3.94
CA SER A 49 -7.56 -9.05 2.51
C SER A 49 -8.83 -9.61 1.88
N VAL A 50 -9.49 -10.58 2.54
CA VAL A 50 -10.77 -11.14 2.08
C VAL A 50 -11.85 -10.07 2.17
N GLY A 51 -12.38 -9.67 1.02
CA GLY A 51 -13.41 -8.63 0.92
C GLY A 51 -12.89 -7.19 1.00
N ALA A 52 -11.58 -6.98 0.99
CA ALA A 52 -10.98 -5.66 0.82
C ALA A 52 -10.82 -5.34 -0.68
N ASP A 53 -11.02 -4.08 -1.06
CA ASP A 53 -10.75 -3.62 -2.43
C ASP A 53 -9.24 -3.57 -2.74
N VAL A 54 -8.43 -3.30 -1.71
CA VAL A 54 -6.97 -3.20 -1.80
C VAL A 54 -6.32 -3.41 -0.43
N LEU A 55 -5.20 -4.14 -0.41
CA LEU A 55 -4.33 -4.27 0.76
C LEU A 55 -3.08 -3.42 0.56
N VAL A 56 -2.85 -2.45 1.44
CA VAL A 56 -1.66 -1.58 1.42
C VAL A 56 -0.70 -1.97 2.53
N VAL A 57 0.54 -2.28 2.17
CA VAL A 57 1.61 -2.65 3.11
C VAL A 57 2.86 -1.80 2.86
N GLY A 58 3.65 -1.57 3.92
CA GLY A 58 4.96 -0.95 3.77
C GLY A 58 5.96 -1.89 3.07
N SER A 59 6.99 -1.36 2.44
CA SER A 59 8.03 -2.19 1.80
C SER A 59 8.94 -2.89 2.80
N ARG A 60 9.04 -2.37 4.03
CA ARG A 60 9.89 -2.92 5.10
C ARG A 60 9.24 -2.73 6.48
N GLY A 61 9.55 -3.62 7.41
CA GLY A 61 9.15 -3.51 8.82
C GLY A 61 10.10 -2.61 9.64
N HIS A 62 9.82 -2.46 10.94
CA HIS A 62 10.67 -1.69 11.88
C HIS A 62 11.99 -2.40 12.26
N GLY A 63 12.27 -3.60 11.73
CA GLY A 63 13.45 -4.41 12.04
C GLY A 63 14.61 -4.20 11.05
N GLY A 64 15.84 -4.22 11.56
CA GLY A 64 17.10 -3.81 10.93
C GLY A 64 17.64 -4.63 9.76
N PHE A 65 16.79 -5.13 8.86
CA PHE A 65 17.21 -5.72 7.59
C PHE A 65 17.51 -4.61 6.56
N VAL A 66 18.53 -3.82 6.86
CA VAL A 66 19.03 -2.73 6.01
C VAL A 66 19.69 -3.38 4.79
N GLY A 67 18.95 -3.52 3.69
CA GLY A 67 19.47 -4.05 2.41
C GLY A 67 18.48 -4.86 1.59
N LEU A 68 17.38 -5.33 2.17
CA LEU A 68 16.31 -6.03 1.44
C LEU A 68 15.32 -5.03 0.85
N LEU A 69 15.02 -5.16 -0.45
CA LEU A 69 14.06 -4.31 -1.16
C LEU A 69 12.63 -4.49 -0.63
N LEU A 70 12.28 -5.72 -0.22
CA LEU A 70 10.98 -6.11 0.32
C LEU A 70 11.14 -6.85 1.66
N GLY A 71 10.26 -6.54 2.62
CA GLY A 71 10.10 -7.29 3.86
C GLY A 71 9.36 -8.61 3.63
N SER A 72 9.60 -9.60 4.48
CA SER A 72 8.99 -10.94 4.39
C SER A 72 7.46 -10.89 4.36
N VAL A 73 6.85 -10.03 5.18
CA VAL A 73 5.39 -9.85 5.21
C VAL A 73 4.88 -9.30 3.88
N SER A 74 5.54 -8.27 3.35
CA SER A 74 5.12 -7.58 2.12
C SER A 74 5.24 -8.48 0.90
N ALA A 75 6.32 -9.26 0.81
CA ALA A 75 6.52 -10.26 -0.24
C ALA A 75 5.41 -11.33 -0.20
N TYR A 76 5.18 -11.91 0.98
CA TYR A 76 4.20 -12.98 1.11
C TYR A 76 2.77 -12.49 0.84
N CYS A 77 2.41 -11.30 1.32
CA CYS A 77 1.11 -10.70 1.03
C CYS A 77 0.93 -10.43 -0.47
N ALA A 78 1.96 -9.95 -1.17
CA ALA A 78 1.89 -9.72 -2.61
C ALA A 78 1.66 -11.01 -3.41
N GLU A 79 2.20 -12.12 -2.93
CA GLU A 79 2.04 -13.44 -3.57
C GLU A 79 0.70 -14.13 -3.22
N HIS A 80 0.17 -13.95 -2.01
CA HIS A 80 -0.94 -14.76 -1.49
C HIS A 80 -2.20 -13.95 -1.11
N GLY A 81 -2.16 -12.64 -1.26
CA GLY A 81 -3.29 -11.76 -0.96
C GLY A 81 -4.53 -12.09 -1.80
N GLN A 82 -5.71 -12.00 -1.20
CA GLN A 82 -6.99 -12.25 -1.86
C GLN A 82 -7.54 -11.01 -2.58
N CYS A 83 -6.76 -9.92 -2.60
CA CYS A 83 -7.07 -8.67 -3.28
C CYS A 83 -5.77 -8.04 -3.83
N PRO A 84 -5.85 -7.01 -4.69
CA PRO A 84 -4.68 -6.25 -5.14
C PRO A 84 -3.83 -5.74 -3.97
N VAL A 85 -2.52 -5.99 -4.03
CA VAL A 85 -1.58 -5.57 -2.98
C VAL A 85 -0.69 -4.43 -3.46
N VAL A 86 -0.67 -3.35 -2.69
CA VAL A 86 0.18 -2.18 -2.94
C VAL A 86 1.28 -2.12 -1.90
N VAL A 87 2.53 -2.19 -2.36
CA VAL A 87 3.72 -2.06 -1.51
C VAL A 87 4.26 -0.64 -1.58
N VAL A 88 4.32 0.05 -0.44
CA VAL A 88 4.75 1.46 -0.35
C VAL A 88 6.16 1.54 0.26
N PRO A 89 7.16 2.10 -0.45
CA PRO A 89 8.50 2.30 0.10
C PRO A 89 8.53 3.35 1.21
N ALA A 90 9.41 3.15 2.20
CA ALA A 90 9.56 4.07 3.34
C ALA A 90 10.20 5.42 2.96
N THR A 91 10.91 5.47 1.83
CA THR A 91 11.60 6.68 1.39
C THR A 91 10.62 7.57 0.64
N LEU A 92 10.35 8.75 1.19
CA LEU A 92 10.09 9.91 0.34
C LEU A 92 11.44 10.21 -0.33
N PRO A 93 11.57 10.11 -1.66
CA PRO A 93 12.78 10.60 -2.31
C PRO A 93 12.91 12.08 -1.96
N THR A 94 13.95 12.42 -1.20
CA THR A 94 14.37 13.81 -1.04
C THR A 94 14.69 14.31 -2.44
N ALA A 95 13.84 15.18 -2.97
CA ALA A 95 14.13 15.87 -4.21
C ALA A 95 15.28 16.85 -3.93
N GLU A 96 16.42 16.62 -4.55
CA GLU A 96 17.32 17.73 -4.92
C GLU A 96 16.85 18.32 -6.25
#